data_AF-A0A3B8TT45-F1
#
_entry.id   AF-A0A3B8TT45-F1
#
_cell.length_a   1.000
_cell.length_b   1.000
_cell.length_c   1.000
_cell.angle_alpha   90.00
_cell.angle_beta   90.00
_cell.angle_gamma   90.00
#
_symmetry.space_group_name_H-M   'P 1'
#
loop_
_entity.id
_entity.type
_entity.pdbx_description
1 polymer ?
#
loop_
_entity_poly.entity_id
_entity_poly.type
_entity_poly.pdbx_seq_one_letter_code
_entity_poly.pdbx_strand_id
1 'polypeptide(L)' 'MAVQNLWISCVDSNLGGYWSSPKYSEDLHSFLGLKSDERCLGFFYLGKYDAATPLRRDTSRRDPTTSKIEWM' A
#
# COMPACT_ATOMS: atom_id res chain seq x y z
N MET A 1 -2.09 -8.68 5.15
CA MET A 1 -1.77 -9.51 3.97
C MET A 1 -2.32 -8.91 2.67
N ALA A 2 -3.61 -8.57 2.56
CA ALA A 2 -4.19 -8.05 1.29
C ALA A 2 -3.47 -6.83 0.68
N VAL A 3 -3.14 -5.79 1.48
CA VAL A 3 -2.45 -4.57 0.99
C VAL A 3 -1.08 -4.89 0.39
N GLN A 4 -0.32 -5.79 1.02
CA GLN A 4 0.97 -6.24 0.50
C GLN A 4 0.82 -7.01 -0.81
N ASN A 5 -0.19 -7.89 -0.90
CA ASN A 5 -0.47 -8.64 -2.12
C ASN A 5 -0.83 -7.71 -3.29
N LEU A 6 -1.65 -6.69 -3.04
CA LEU A 6 -1.96 -5.64 -4.03
C LEU A 6 -0.70 -4.91 -4.50
N TRP A 7 0.18 -4.53 -3.56
CA TRP A 7 1.44 -3.85 -3.88
C TRP A 7 2.37 -4.72 -4.73
N ILE A 8 2.56 -5.99 -4.36
CA ILE A 8 3.43 -6.92 -5.10
C ILE A 8 2.84 -7.21 -6.49
N SER A 9 1.51 -7.27 -6.62
CA SER A 9 0.86 -7.48 -7.93
C SER A 9 1.08 -6.33 -8.92
N CYS A 10 1.44 -5.14 -8.42
CA CYS A 10 1.80 -4.02 -9.28
C CYS A 10 3.23 -4.11 -9.83
N VAL A 11 4.10 -4.96 -9.24
CA VAL A 11 5.46 -5.18 -9.72
C VAL A 11 5.41 -5.72 -11.14
N ASP A 12 6.28 -5.20 -12.02
CA ASP A 12 6.34 -5.51 -13.45
C ASP A 12 5.07 -5.18 -14.27
N SER A 13 4.14 -4.44 -13.67
CA SER A 13 3.04 -3.80 -14.39
C SER A 13 3.37 -2.32 -14.67
N ASN A 14 2.61 -1.69 -15.57
CA ASN A 14 2.63 -0.22 -15.75
C ASN A 14 1.76 0.51 -14.70
N LEU A 15 1.45 -0.14 -13.57
CA LEU A 15 0.62 0.39 -12.49
C LEU A 15 1.45 0.58 -11.23
N GLY A 16 1.21 1.70 -10.56
CA GLY A 16 1.73 2.03 -9.25
C GLY A 16 0.60 2.04 -8.22
N GLY A 17 0.92 1.66 -6.99
CA GLY A 17 0.02 1.69 -5.86
C GLY A 17 0.44 2.72 -4.81
N TYR A 18 -0.53 3.30 -4.09
CA TYR A 18 -0.30 4.02 -2.84
C TYR A 18 -1.36 3.61 -1.82
N TRP A 19 -0.95 3.33 -0.59
CA TRP A 19 -1.87 3.01 0.52
C TRP A 19 -2.00 4.19 1.47
N SER A 20 -3.23 4.57 1.83
CA SER A 20 -3.52 5.53 2.89
C SER A 20 -4.44 4.93 3.94
N SER A 21 -4.21 5.27 5.21
CA SER A 21 -5.10 4.94 6.33
C SER A 21 -5.52 6.23 7.05
N PRO A 22 -6.33 7.09 6.40
CA PRO A 22 -6.73 8.37 6.98
C PRO A 22 -7.69 8.17 8.14
N LYS A 23 -7.68 9.09 9.11
CA LYS A 23 -8.54 9.03 10.30
C LYS A 23 -10.03 8.95 9.96
N TYR A 24 -10.48 9.68 8.94
CA TYR A 24 -11.88 9.68 8.51
C TYR A 24 -12.33 8.36 7.85
N SER A 25 -11.44 7.39 7.62
CA SER A 25 -11.85 6.09 7.07
C SER A 25 -12.85 5.36 7.97
N GLU A 26 -12.81 5.61 9.28
CA GLU A 26 -13.76 5.10 10.27
C GLU A 26 -15.18 5.65 10.08
N ASP A 27 -15.29 6.90 9.61
CA ASP A 27 -16.57 7.60 9.39
C ASP A 27 -17.31 7.13 8.12
N LEU A 28 -16.63 6.37 7.25
CA LEU A 28 -17.17 5.95 5.96
C LEU A 28 -18.04 4.70 6.00
N HIS A 29 -18.21 4.09 7.17
CA HIS A 29 -18.98 2.85 7.31
C HIS A 29 -20.39 2.96 6.70
N SER A 30 -21.13 4.02 7.06
CA SER A 30 -22.48 4.26 6.53
C SER A 30 -22.46 4.63 5.05
N PHE A 31 -21.52 5.50 4.63
CA PHE A 31 -21.37 5.91 3.23
C PHE A 31 -21.10 4.75 2.28
N LEU A 32 -20.28 3.79 2.71
CA LEU A 32 -19.92 2.60 1.94
C LEU A 32 -20.96 1.46 2.08
N GLY A 33 -21.97 1.61 2.93
CA GLY A 33 -22.98 0.58 3.17
C GLY A 33 -22.41 -0.70 3.78
N LEU A 34 -21.41 -0.57 4.66
CA LEU A 34 -20.79 -1.72 5.33
C LEU A 34 -21.75 -2.35 6.35
N LYS A 35 -21.60 -3.66 6.56
CA LYS A 35 -22.31 -4.37 7.65
C LYS A 35 -21.67 -4.05 9.00
N SER A 36 -22.39 -4.31 10.08
CA SER A 36 -21.92 -4.04 11.46
C SER A 36 -20.60 -4.71 11.83
N ASP A 37 -20.24 -5.81 11.18
CA ASP A 37 -18.99 -6.57 11.36
C ASP A 37 -17.88 -6.19 10.36
N GLU A 38 -18.15 -5.24 9.48
CA GLU A 38 -17.21 -4.74 8.47
C GLU A 38 -16.67 -3.35 8.85
N ARG A 39 -15.42 -3.07 8.45
CA ARG A 39 -14.80 -1.75 8.65
C ARG A 39 -13.89 -1.39 7.48
N CYS A 40 -13.89 -0.10 7.12
CA CYS A 40 -12.92 0.43 6.17
C CYS A 40 -11.58 0.62 6.89
N LEU A 41 -10.51 0.01 6.35
CA LEU A 41 -9.16 0.10 6.91
C LEU A 41 -8.32 1.21 6.26
N GLY A 42 -8.77 1.76 5.15
CA GLY A 42 -8.03 2.68 4.32
C GLY A 42 -8.26 2.45 2.84
N PHE A 43 -7.45 3.11 2.03
CA PHE A 43 -7.59 3.14 0.57
C PHE A 43 -6.31 2.70 -0.11
N PHE A 44 -6.47 1.88 -1.14
CA PHE A 44 -5.40 1.54 -2.05
C PHE A 44 -5.65 2.26 -3.38
N TYR A 45 -4.90 3.32 -3.64
CA TYR A 45 -4.97 4.07 -4.90
C TYR A 45 -4.11 3.36 -5.94
N LEU A 46 -4.67 3.16 -7.13
CA LEU A 46 -3.97 2.65 -8.30
C LEU A 46 -3.86 3.74 -9.35
N GLY A 47 -2.70 3.83 -9.98
CA GLY A 47 -2.47 4.76 -11.08
C GLY A 47 -1.54 4.16 -12.12
N LYS A 48 -1.80 4.45 -13.39
CA LYS A 48 -0.84 4.18 -14.46
C LYS A 48 0.25 5.25 -14.42
N TYR A 49 1.51 4.85 -14.43
CA TYR A 49 2.63 5.79 -14.53
C TYR A 49 3.42 5.54 -15.81
N ASP A 50 4.15 6.56 -16.25
CA ASP A 50 5.07 6.42 -17.37
C ASP A 50 6.39 5.81 -16.87
N ALA A 51 6.71 4.61 -17.34
CA ALA A 51 7.95 3.90 -17.00
C ALA A 51 9.20 4.64 -17.51
N ALA A 52 9.07 5.54 -18.49
CA ALA A 52 10.15 6.41 -18.95
C ALA A 52 10.45 7.55 -17.96
N THR A 53 9.51 7.87 -17.07
CA THR A 53 9.77 8.81 -15.98
C THR A 53 10.64 8.11 -14.92
N PRO A 54 11.86 8.59 -14.63
CA PRO A 54 12.71 7.97 -13.64
C PRO A 54 12.08 8.05 -12.26
N LEU A 55 11.57 6.91 -11.78
CA LEU A 55 11.20 6.75 -10.39
C LEU A 55 12.46 6.87 -9.54
N ARG A 56 12.40 7.58 -8.41
CA ARG A 56 13.43 7.56 -7.35
C ARG A 56 13.52 6.16 -6.74
N ARG A 57 14.08 5.19 -7.47
CA ARG A 57 14.38 3.83 -7.01
C ARG A 57 15.78 3.73 -6.39
N ASP A 58 16.57 4.79 -6.52
CA ASP A 58 17.99 4.87 -6.15
C ASP A 58 18.23 5.01 -4.65
N THR A 59 17.23 5.42 -3.86
CA THR A 59 17.38 5.64 -2.42
C THR A 59 16.33 4.88 -1.61
N SER A 60 16.54 3.57 -1.48
CA SER A 60 15.82 2.77 -0.47
C SER A 60 16.09 3.33 0.93
N ARG A 61 15.05 3.84 1.61
CA ARG A 61 15.12 4.29 3.02
C ARG A 61 15.13 3.13 4.04
N ARG A 62 15.32 1.90 3.58
CA ARG A 62 15.30 0.70 4.44
C ARG A 62 16.64 0.54 5.15
N ASP A 63 16.58 0.26 6.44
CA ASP A 63 17.77 -0.11 7.23
C ASP A 63 18.39 -1.43 6.75
N PRO A 64 19.67 -1.66 7.03
CA PRO A 64 20.35 -2.93 6.74
C PRO A 64 19.60 -4.12 7.33
N THR A 65 19.58 -5.24 6.61
CA THR A 65 18.88 -6.46 7.05
C THR A 65 19.40 -7.00 8.39
N THR A 66 20.68 -6.77 8.68
CA THR A 66 21.33 -7.17 9.93
C THR A 66 20.72 -6.53 11.18
N SER A 67 20.04 -5.39 11.07
CA SER A 67 19.35 -4.77 12.22
C SER A 67 17.97 -5.38 12.50
N LYS A 68 17.48 -6.26 11.62
CA LYS A 68 16.11 -6.81 11.66
C LYS A 68 16.06 -8.32 11.82
N ILE A 69 17.20 -9.01 11.76
CA ILE A 69 17.29 -10.47 11.83
C ILE A 69 18.14 -10.87 13.05
N GLU A 70 17.58 -11.72 13.91
CA GLU A 70 18.32 -12.50 14.90
C GLU A 70 18.31 -13.97 14.49
N TRP A 71 19.48 -14.59 14.51
CA TRP A 71 19.64 -16.03 14.24
C TRP A 71 19.71 -16.77 15.58
N MET A 72 18.92 -17.85 15.71
CA MET A 72 18.94 -18.78 16.85
C MET A 72 19.61 -20.10 16.47
#